data_AF-A0A134B7U9-F1
#
_entry.id   AF-A0A134B7U9-F1
#
_cell.length_a   1.000
_cell.length_b   1.000
_cell.length_c   1.000
_cell.angle_alpha   90.00
_cell.angle_beta   90.00
_cell.angle_gamma   90.00
#
_symmetry.space_group_name_H-M   'P 1'
#
loop_
_entity.id
_entity.type
_entity.pdbx_description
1 polymer ?
#
loop_
_entity_poly.entity_id
_entity_poly.type
_entity_poly.pdbx_seq_one_letter_code
_entity_poly.pdbx_strand_id
1 'polypeptide(L)'
;MKKEGFCWNLINGTRSSNDLKFRMAPIGVNDVGSMTLHLCEHKFLSNSLILAVGNSLLINKYTEAYVNFTVNFQVNDCRQIPIIIPSSEELQNIESLIDKVISIKKSALETGSETDCIDTDLLLIENEIDNAVLSLYRI
;
A
#
# COMPACT_ATOMS: atom_id res chain seq x y z
N MET A 1 1.15 23.78 -3.43
CA MET A 1 0.45 23.37 -2.19
C MET A 1 1.01 22.03 -1.77
N LYS A 2 1.53 21.88 -0.54
CA LYS A 2 2.05 20.57 -0.09
C LYS A 2 0.86 19.66 0.19
N LYS A 3 0.84 18.47 -0.40
CA LYS A 3 -0.22 17.46 -0.27
C LYS A 3 0.34 16.23 0.42
N GLU A 4 -0.54 15.40 0.98
CA GLU A 4 -0.18 14.06 1.42
C GLU A 4 0.06 13.17 0.20
N GLY A 5 1.07 12.32 0.32
CA GLY A 5 1.46 11.38 -0.72
C GLY A 5 1.46 9.95 -0.20
N PHE A 6 2.23 9.11 -0.86
CA PHE A 6 2.53 7.75 -0.41
C PHE A 6 4.02 7.45 -0.56
N CYS A 7 4.51 6.49 0.22
CA CYS A 7 5.87 5.99 0.13
C CYS A 7 5.91 4.50 0.53
N TRP A 8 7.08 3.90 0.44
CA TRP A 8 7.33 2.49 0.81
C TRP A 8 8.67 2.35 1.52
N ASN A 9 8.92 1.19 2.11
CA ASN A 9 10.23 0.82 2.66
C ASN A 9 11.23 0.55 1.53
N LEU A 10 12.39 1.23 1.58
CA LEU A 10 13.49 0.97 0.64
C LEU A 10 13.98 -0.48 0.71
N ILE A 11 14.07 -1.01 1.93
CA ILE A 11 14.58 -2.36 2.22
C ILE A 11 13.41 -3.32 2.25
N ASN A 12 13.29 -4.10 1.20
CA ASN A 12 12.14 -4.91 0.86
C ASN A 12 12.14 -6.32 1.49
N GLY A 13 12.50 -6.40 2.76
CA GLY A 13 12.70 -7.68 3.46
C GLY A 13 14.10 -8.26 3.25
N THR A 14 14.20 -9.59 3.17
CA THR A 14 15.47 -10.30 3.00
C THR A 14 15.56 -10.89 1.59
N ARG A 15 16.73 -11.42 1.20
CA ARG A 15 16.91 -12.10 -0.10
C ARG A 15 15.93 -13.27 -0.32
N SER A 16 15.29 -13.77 0.74
CA SER A 16 14.38 -14.92 0.72
C SER A 16 12.93 -14.58 1.06
N SER A 17 12.61 -13.30 1.31
CA SER A 17 11.26 -12.88 1.70
C SER A 17 11.02 -11.43 1.29
N ASN A 18 10.08 -11.22 0.37
CA ASN A 18 9.62 -9.89 -0.01
C ASN A 18 8.66 -9.34 1.07
N ASP A 19 8.98 -8.18 1.65
CA ASP A 19 8.15 -7.51 2.66
C ASP A 19 7.92 -6.04 2.27
N LEU A 20 7.34 -5.83 1.08
CA LEU A 20 7.07 -4.49 0.57
C LEU A 20 5.85 -3.93 1.28
N LYS A 21 6.01 -2.75 1.88
CA LYS A 21 4.99 -2.09 2.67
C LYS A 21 4.85 -0.64 2.24
N PHE A 22 3.70 -0.34 1.65
CA PHE A 22 3.31 1.02 1.28
C PHE A 22 2.58 1.69 2.44
N ARG A 23 2.81 3.00 2.61
CA ARG A 23 2.20 3.82 3.66
C ARG A 23 1.89 5.23 3.17
N MET A 24 0.98 5.89 3.88
CA MET A 24 0.72 7.32 3.69
C MET A 24 1.98 8.12 4.07
N ALA A 25 2.32 9.10 3.23
CA ALA A 25 3.41 10.02 3.48
C ALA A 25 2.85 11.38 3.92
N PRO A 26 3.26 11.90 5.09
CA PRO A 26 2.76 13.17 5.60
C PRO A 26 3.24 14.34 4.74
N ILE A 27 2.55 15.47 4.86
CA ILE A 27 2.96 16.73 4.23
C ILE A 27 4.35 17.13 4.76
N GLY A 28 5.33 17.23 3.86
CA GLY A 28 6.71 17.45 4.26
C GLY A 28 7.64 17.93 3.15
N VAL A 29 8.95 17.92 3.45
CA VAL A 29 10.02 18.01 2.47
C VAL A 29 10.54 16.59 2.28
N ASN A 30 10.59 16.15 1.03
CA ASN A 30 10.97 14.78 0.70
C ASN A 30 12.39 14.78 0.14
N ASP A 31 13.21 13.84 0.59
CA ASP A 31 14.50 13.53 -0.04
C ASP A 31 14.35 12.30 -0.96
N VAL A 32 15.42 11.93 -1.66
CA VAL A 32 15.40 10.75 -2.54
C VAL A 32 15.22 9.46 -1.74
N GLY A 33 15.78 9.37 -0.52
CA GLY A 33 15.69 8.19 0.33
C GLY A 33 14.30 7.92 0.88
N SER A 34 13.47 8.96 1.01
CA SER A 34 12.09 8.88 1.49
C SER A 34 11.14 8.23 0.50
N MET A 35 11.54 8.10 -0.77
CA MET A 35 10.77 7.46 -1.86
C MET A 35 9.31 7.91 -1.90
N THR A 36 9.06 9.19 -1.60
CA THR A 36 7.71 9.72 -1.48
C THR A 36 7.23 10.28 -2.81
N LEU A 37 6.07 9.80 -3.25
CA LEU A 37 5.40 10.24 -4.47
C LEU A 37 4.05 10.89 -4.14
N HIS A 38 3.63 11.79 -5.02
CA HIS A 38 2.36 12.48 -4.93
C HIS A 38 1.57 12.21 -6.19
N LEU A 39 0.30 11.82 -6.06
CA LEU A 39 -0.57 11.67 -7.21
C LEU A 39 -0.87 13.02 -7.85
N CYS A 40 -0.82 13.07 -9.18
CA CYS A 40 -1.47 14.15 -9.92
C CYS A 40 -2.99 14.02 -9.75
N GLU A 41 -3.70 15.14 -9.61
CA GLU A 41 -5.16 15.11 -9.42
C GLU A 41 -5.84 14.38 -10.59
N HIS A 42 -6.49 13.26 -10.27
CA HIS A 42 -7.20 12.45 -11.23
C HIS A 42 -8.34 11.70 -10.53
N LYS A 43 -9.55 11.78 -11.09
CA LYS A 43 -10.77 11.27 -10.44
C LYS A 43 -10.81 9.75 -10.19
N PHE A 44 -9.90 9.00 -10.81
CA PHE A 44 -9.84 7.53 -10.71
C PHE A 44 -8.62 7.03 -9.94
N LEU A 45 -7.82 7.93 -9.36
CA LEU A 45 -6.63 7.59 -8.60
C LEU A 45 -6.73 8.18 -7.20
N SER A 46 -6.47 7.38 -6.19
CA SER A 46 -6.34 7.82 -4.80
C SER A 46 -5.14 7.18 -4.14
N ASN A 47 -4.62 7.81 -3.09
CA ASN A 47 -3.52 7.22 -2.33
C ASN A 47 -3.95 5.86 -1.75
N SER A 48 -5.21 5.71 -1.36
CA SER A 48 -5.80 4.45 -0.88
C SER A 48 -5.69 3.34 -1.93
N LEU A 49 -5.98 3.62 -3.21
CA LEU A 49 -5.78 2.64 -4.29
C LEU A 49 -4.31 2.17 -4.35
N ILE A 50 -3.36 3.10 -4.30
CA ILE A 50 -1.94 2.76 -4.36
C ILE A 50 -1.51 1.95 -3.14
N LEU A 51 -2.00 2.31 -1.94
CA LEU A 51 -1.72 1.57 -0.72
C LEU A 51 -2.29 0.15 -0.78
N ALA A 52 -3.52 -0.03 -1.26
CA ALA A 52 -4.15 -1.34 -1.40
C ALA A 52 -3.37 -2.23 -2.37
N VAL A 53 -3.10 -1.71 -3.58
CA VAL A 53 -2.35 -2.43 -4.61
C VAL A 53 -0.94 -2.75 -4.13
N GLY A 54 -0.22 -1.77 -3.62
CA GLY A 54 1.18 -1.91 -3.21
C GLY A 54 1.41 -2.83 -2.00
N ASN A 55 0.43 -2.98 -1.11
CA ASN A 55 0.51 -3.92 0.02
C ASN A 55 -0.05 -5.31 -0.29
N SER A 56 -0.64 -5.52 -1.46
CA SER A 56 -1.27 -6.80 -1.80
C SER A 56 -0.25 -7.94 -1.99
N LEU A 57 -0.67 -9.16 -1.70
CA LEU A 57 0.13 -10.36 -1.98
C LEU A 57 0.41 -10.53 -3.48
N LEU A 58 -0.55 -10.14 -4.33
CA LEU A 58 -0.40 -10.18 -5.79
C LEU A 58 0.80 -9.34 -6.24
N ILE A 59 0.85 -8.07 -5.81
CA ILE A 59 1.94 -7.17 -6.21
C ILE A 59 3.26 -7.56 -5.57
N ASN A 60 3.26 -8.01 -4.32
CA ASN A 60 4.46 -8.55 -3.69
C ASN A 60 5.09 -9.68 -4.53
N LYS A 61 4.30 -10.68 -4.93
CA LYS A 61 4.78 -11.77 -5.78
C LYS A 61 5.21 -11.30 -7.16
N TYR A 62 4.46 -10.36 -7.75
CA TYR A 62 4.81 -9.78 -9.05
C TYR A 62 6.16 -9.05 -9.01
N THR A 63 6.38 -8.21 -8.00
CA THR A 63 7.62 -7.42 -7.89
C THR A 63 8.83 -8.33 -7.66
N GLU A 64 8.67 -9.38 -6.86
CA GLU A 64 9.72 -10.36 -6.59
C GLU A 64 10.09 -11.15 -7.86
N ALA A 65 9.10 -11.58 -8.63
CA ALA A 65 9.32 -12.42 -9.81
C ALA A 65 9.78 -11.63 -11.05
N TYR A 66 9.31 -10.40 -11.24
CA TYR A 66 9.42 -9.70 -12.53
C TYR A 66 10.05 -8.32 -12.49
N VAL A 67 10.12 -7.66 -11.33
CA VAL A 67 10.63 -6.28 -11.24
C VAL A 67 12.02 -6.26 -10.64
N ASN A 68 12.15 -6.66 -9.37
CA ASN A 68 13.40 -6.57 -8.64
C ASN A 68 13.38 -7.58 -7.49
N PHE A 69 14.22 -8.62 -7.59
CA PHE A 69 14.40 -9.66 -6.57
C PHE A 69 15.47 -9.29 -5.51
N THR A 70 16.05 -8.08 -5.62
CA THR A 70 17.05 -7.59 -4.66
C THR A 70 16.38 -6.84 -3.50
N VAL A 71 17.17 -6.57 -2.46
CA VAL A 71 16.67 -5.98 -1.22
C VAL A 71 16.24 -4.52 -1.38
N ASN A 72 16.78 -3.78 -2.35
CA ASN A 72 16.52 -2.34 -2.48
C ASN A 72 15.44 -2.09 -3.54
N PHE A 73 14.24 -1.67 -3.11
CA PHE A 73 13.14 -1.29 -3.99
C PHE A 73 13.05 0.24 -4.14
N GLN A 74 13.41 0.76 -5.30
CA GLN A 74 13.52 2.20 -5.57
C GLN A 74 12.36 2.72 -6.44
N VAL A 75 12.30 4.03 -6.67
CA VAL A 75 11.26 4.65 -7.52
C VAL A 75 11.21 4.04 -8.92
N ASN A 76 12.35 3.66 -9.49
CA ASN A 76 12.39 3.01 -10.81
C ASN A 76 11.73 1.63 -10.82
N ASP A 77 11.74 0.92 -9.69
CA ASP A 77 11.06 -0.36 -9.53
C ASP A 77 9.57 -0.14 -9.31
N CYS A 78 9.20 0.81 -8.43
CA CYS A 78 7.80 1.16 -8.16
C CYS A 78 7.03 1.57 -9.43
N ARG A 79 7.69 2.25 -10.37
CA ARG A 79 7.08 2.67 -11.65
C ARG A 79 6.71 1.51 -12.58
N GLN A 80 7.20 0.30 -12.31
CA GLN A 80 6.91 -0.90 -13.10
C GLN A 80 5.71 -1.68 -12.56
N ILE A 81 5.13 -1.26 -11.43
CA ILE A 81 3.89 -1.85 -10.90
C ILE A 81 2.74 -1.47 -11.85
N PRO A 82 2.05 -2.45 -12.46
CA PRO A 82 0.90 -2.17 -13.31
C PRO A 82 -0.25 -1.69 -12.43
N ILE A 83 -0.86 -0.54 -12.71
CA ILE A 83 -2.05 -0.04 -11.99
C ILE A 83 -3.25 -0.11 -12.93
N ILE A 84 -4.24 -0.95 -12.59
CA ILE A 84 -5.52 -1.00 -13.30
C ILE A 84 -6.41 0.15 -12.82
N ILE A 85 -7.04 0.85 -13.76
CA ILE A 85 -7.99 1.92 -13.44
C ILE A 85 -9.29 1.29 -12.96
N PRO A 86 -9.71 1.51 -11.69
CA PRO A 86 -10.94 0.94 -11.16
C PRO A 86 -12.19 1.65 -11.68
N SER A 87 -13.34 0.98 -11.59
CA SER A 87 -14.64 1.65 -11.59
C SER A 87 -14.84 2.48 -10.32
N SER A 88 -15.83 3.37 -10.33
CA SER A 88 -16.13 4.20 -9.16
C SER A 88 -16.54 3.39 -7.92
N GLU A 89 -17.24 2.27 -8.11
CA GLU A 89 -17.66 1.38 -7.02
C GLU A 89 -16.46 0.63 -6.43
N GLU A 90 -15.58 0.08 -7.27
CA GLU A 90 -14.34 -0.58 -6.83
C GLU A 90 -13.43 0.39 -6.07
N LEU A 91 -13.28 1.62 -6.56
CA LEU A 91 -12.48 2.64 -5.91
C LEU A 91 -13.03 3.00 -4.52
N GLN A 92 -14.35 3.22 -4.42
CA GLN A 92 -15.01 3.53 -3.16
C GLN A 92 -14.88 2.39 -2.14
N ASN A 93 -14.99 1.14 -2.60
CA ASN A 93 -14.78 -0.03 -1.74
C ASN A 93 -13.35 -0.08 -1.20
N ILE A 94 -12.35 0.11 -2.07
CA ILE A 94 -10.94 0.13 -1.68
C ILE A 94 -10.65 1.26 -0.69
N GLU A 95 -11.17 2.46 -0.93
CA GLU A 95 -11.02 3.60 -0.03
C GLU A 95 -11.61 3.29 1.35
N SER A 96 -12.80 2.70 1.41
CA SER A 96 -13.41 2.29 2.68
C SER A 96 -12.58 1.27 3.45
N LEU A 97 -11.99 0.28 2.76
CA LEU A 97 -11.12 -0.71 3.39
C LEU A 97 -9.86 -0.08 3.97
N ILE A 98 -9.21 0.82 3.23
CA ILE A 98 -8.01 1.51 3.70
C ILE A 98 -8.31 2.45 4.87
N ASP A 99 -9.43 3.16 4.84
CA ASP A 99 -9.86 4.02 5.95
C ASP A 99 -10.08 3.19 7.22
N LYS A 100 -10.69 1.99 7.11
CA LYS A 100 -10.81 1.06 8.24
C LYS A 100 -9.44 0.67 8.80
N VAL A 101 -8.49 0.25 7.96
CA VAL A 101 -7.11 -0.10 8.40
C VAL A 101 -6.44 1.07 9.11
N ILE A 102 -6.51 2.27 8.54
CA ILE A 102 -5.91 3.48 9.13
C ILE A 102 -6.56 3.77 10.49
N SER A 103 -7.89 3.64 10.60
CA SER A 103 -8.61 3.88 11.86
C SER A 103 -8.17 2.92 12.98
N ILE A 104 -8.04 1.63 12.66
CA ILE A 104 -7.60 0.59 13.61
C ILE A 104 -6.15 0.83 14.05
N LYS A 105 -5.26 1.13 13.10
CA LYS A 105 -3.84 1.41 13.41
C LYS A 105 -3.67 2.67 14.26
N LYS A 106 -4.51 3.70 14.06
CA LYS A 106 -4.52 4.90 14.89
C LYS A 106 -5.03 4.61 16.30
N SER A 107 -6.16 3.92 16.44
CA SER A 107 -6.70 3.58 17.77
C SER A 107 -5.72 2.72 18.57
N ALA A 108 -5.07 1.73 17.92
CA ALA A 108 -4.06 0.88 18.57
C ALA A 108 -2.87 1.68 19.14
N LEU A 109 -2.45 2.73 18.44
CA LEU A 109 -1.36 3.60 18.89
C LEU A 109 -1.76 4.44 20.12
N GLU A 110 -3.03 4.82 20.22
CA GLU A 110 -3.57 5.64 21.31
C GLU A 110 -3.85 4.82 22.58
N THR A 111 -4.33 3.59 22.44
CA THR A 111 -4.73 2.74 23.58
C THR A 111 -3.60 1.92 24.19
N GLY A 112 -2.44 1.80 23.52
CA GLY A 112 -1.30 0.99 24.00
C GLY A 112 -1.65 -0.48 24.27
N SER A 113 -2.71 -0.97 23.64
CA SER A 113 -3.37 -2.26 23.90
C SER A 113 -2.58 -3.46 23.38
N GLU A 114 -2.73 -4.61 24.05
CA GLU A 114 -2.11 -5.90 23.71
C GLU A 114 -2.37 -6.30 22.24
N THR A 115 -1.29 -6.76 21.58
CA THR A 115 -1.13 -6.92 20.13
C THR A 115 -2.07 -7.95 19.47
N ASP A 116 -2.48 -8.99 20.21
CA ASP A 116 -3.02 -10.21 19.57
C ASP A 116 -4.43 -10.05 18.96
N CYS A 117 -5.31 -9.27 19.58
CA CYS A 117 -6.66 -9.04 19.05
C CYS A 117 -6.67 -8.07 17.87
N ILE A 118 -5.84 -7.02 17.93
CA ILE A 118 -5.65 -6.05 16.85
C ILE A 118 -5.06 -6.72 15.60
N ASP A 119 -4.12 -7.64 15.80
CA ASP A 119 -3.50 -8.38 14.70
C ASP A 119 -4.49 -9.28 13.96
N THR A 120 -5.47 -9.85 14.66
CA THR A 120 -6.49 -10.71 14.04
C THR A 120 -7.45 -9.89 13.16
N ASP A 121 -7.95 -8.75 13.67
CA ASP A 121 -8.84 -7.87 12.92
C ASP A 121 -8.14 -7.24 11.70
N LEU A 122 -6.87 -6.86 11.86
CA LEU A 122 -6.05 -6.37 10.75
C LEU A 122 -5.86 -7.45 9.69
N LEU A 123 -5.58 -8.70 10.08
CA LEU A 123 -5.38 -9.80 9.14
C LEU A 123 -6.64 -10.09 8.32
N LEU A 124 -7.83 -9.98 8.91
CA LEU A 124 -9.10 -10.12 8.18
C LEU A 124 -9.25 -9.03 7.12
N ILE A 125 -8.99 -7.77 7.47
CA ILE A 125 -9.12 -6.65 6.54
C ILE A 125 -8.02 -6.70 5.47
N GLU A 126 -6.80 -7.12 5.80
CA GLU A 126 -5.73 -7.34 4.82
C GLU A 126 -6.14 -8.40 3.79
N ASN A 127 -6.80 -9.48 4.21
CA ASN A 127 -7.36 -10.46 3.27
C ASN A 127 -8.51 -9.88 2.41
N GLU A 128 -9.36 -9.01 2.97
CA GLU A 128 -10.38 -8.30 2.17
C GLU A 128 -9.75 -7.38 1.12
N ILE A 129 -8.68 -6.68 1.48
CA ILE A 129 -7.91 -5.84 0.54
C ILE A 129 -7.29 -6.70 -0.55
N ASP A 130 -6.66 -7.82 -0.21
CA ASP A 130 -6.09 -8.75 -1.18
C ASP A 130 -7.15 -9.26 -2.16
N ASN A 131 -8.33 -9.65 -1.67
CA ASN A 131 -9.43 -10.09 -2.52
C ASN A 131 -9.96 -8.96 -3.43
N ALA A 132 -10.06 -7.73 -2.91
CA ALA A 132 -10.45 -6.57 -3.70
C ALA A 132 -9.43 -6.27 -4.81
N VAL A 133 -8.13 -6.42 -4.52
CA VAL A 133 -7.06 -6.26 -5.52
C VAL A 133 -7.11 -7.40 -6.55
N LEU A 134 -7.24 -8.66 -6.14
CA LEU A 134 -7.38 -9.78 -7.09
C LEU A 134 -8.57 -9.55 -8.03
N SER A 135 -9.72 -9.16 -7.47
CA SER A 135 -10.90 -8.79 -8.24
C SER A 135 -10.61 -7.67 -9.23
N LEU A 136 -9.95 -6.58 -8.81
CA LEU A 136 -9.56 -5.45 -9.67
C LEU A 136 -8.70 -5.89 -10.87
N TYR A 137 -7.78 -6.84 -10.65
CA TYR A 137 -6.92 -7.40 -11.71
C TYR A 137 -7.59 -8.53 -12.50
N ARG A 138 -8.82 -8.92 -12.14
CA ARG A 138 -9.62 -9.98 -12.77
C ARG A 138 -8.91 -11.34 -12.73
N ILE A 139 -8.27 -11.66 -11.61
CA ILE A 139 -7.60 -12.94 -11.29
C ILE A 139 -8.41 -13.65 -10.21
#